data_AF-A0A917H4Q5-F1
#
_entry.id   AF-A0A917H4Q5-F1
#
_cell.length_a   1.000
_cell.length_b   1.000
_cell.length_c   1.000
_cell.angle_alpha   90.00
_cell.angle_beta   90.00
_cell.angle_gamma   90.00
#
_symmetry.space_group_name_H-M   'P 1'
#
loop_
_entity.id
_entity.type
_entity.pdbx_description
1 polymer ?
#
loop_
_entity_poly.entity_id
_entity_poly.type
_entity_poly.pdbx_seq_one_letter_code
_entity_poly.pdbx_strand_id
1 'polypeptide(L)'
;MEIDEEERLQEEVQAKDVEEKIEQPIKKLKTSADISTGSEWVQLGTDEQAGNKDEVSKDVSAPVWEVKRPSFTTVAKRAAFISTSRDPSYGVTIPDYRKPELTEINGAMPHRMSYNDIRNNALKLKEGKDTASDFIRWTDRFITAGKEKIDLRKKEQISKESDGQLKQLIADMEKSQQQFITARDKFASSPTNKSEFEAFIKQANSFHANVPDVGPHFGVNNPVQENAHMHVETVSEPQPDTSAMGDAKDDKSPSQPKLTRRLSIMSSQVRRMSIGRISAFPYTSEGKLITTDGSTVSLDDLPKEDREAIEKHKKKTVNGYDPDFKFGKADGKDTGNSQDALLRK
;
A
#
# COMPACT_ATOMS: atom_id res chain seq x y z
N MET A 1 -23.09 37.67 10.12
CA MET A 1 -22.12 36.56 9.97
C MET A 1 -22.16 36.20 8.50
N GLU A 2 -21.61 37.11 7.68
CA GLU A 2 -21.48 36.96 6.24
C GLU A 2 -20.14 36.29 6.01
N ILE A 3 -20.18 34.96 5.89
CA ILE A 3 -19.05 34.18 5.41
C ILE A 3 -19.43 33.77 3.98
N ASP A 4 -18.79 34.49 3.07
CA ASP A 4 -18.12 33.98 1.88
C ASP A 4 -18.98 33.46 0.70
N GLU A 5 -19.68 34.39 0.06
CA GLU A 5 -20.14 34.24 -1.32
C GLU A 5 -18.96 34.23 -2.32
N GLU A 6 -17.80 34.76 -1.93
CA GLU A 6 -16.59 34.85 -2.75
C GLU A 6 -15.87 33.49 -2.88
N GLU A 7 -15.79 32.72 -1.79
CA GLU A 7 -15.22 31.35 -1.79
C GLU A 7 -16.04 30.38 -2.66
N ARG A 8 -17.36 30.54 -2.68
CA ARG A 8 -18.26 29.72 -3.51
C ARG A 8 -18.13 30.00 -5.02
N LEU A 9 -17.83 31.25 -5.39
CA LEU A 9 -17.58 31.64 -6.78
C LEU A 9 -16.22 31.15 -7.29
N GLN A 10 -15.19 31.05 -6.42
CA GLN A 10 -13.89 30.51 -6.81
C GLN A 10 -13.92 28.99 -7.03
N GLU A 11 -14.76 28.25 -6.32
CA GLU A 11 -14.96 26.81 -6.56
C GLU A 11 -15.69 26.52 -7.87
N GLU A 12 -16.63 27.37 -8.29
CA GLU A 12 -17.39 27.15 -9.54
C GLU A 12 -16.56 27.46 -10.80
N VAL A 13 -15.63 28.41 -10.73
CA VAL A 13 -14.73 28.74 -11.86
C VAL A 13 -13.70 27.63 -12.11
N GLN A 14 -13.18 26.98 -11.06
CA GLN A 14 -12.25 25.86 -11.23
C GLN A 14 -12.91 24.59 -11.79
N ALA A 15 -14.22 24.42 -11.64
CA ALA A 15 -14.93 23.27 -12.19
C ALA A 15 -15.18 23.37 -13.71
N LYS A 16 -15.48 24.57 -14.22
CA LYS A 16 -15.77 24.79 -15.64
C LYS A 16 -14.53 24.71 -16.54
N ASP A 17 -13.36 25.11 -16.04
CA ASP A 17 -12.07 25.02 -16.77
C ASP A 17 -11.59 23.56 -16.99
N VAL A 18 -12.17 22.58 -16.29
CA VAL A 18 -11.82 21.16 -16.44
C VAL A 18 -12.68 20.47 -17.50
N GLU A 19 -13.92 20.92 -17.73
CA GLU A 19 -14.80 20.32 -18.75
C GLU A 19 -14.44 20.72 -20.18
N GLU A 20 -13.82 21.89 -20.40
CA GLU A 20 -13.56 22.41 -21.76
C GLU A 20 -12.33 21.80 -22.47
N LYS A 21 -11.58 20.88 -21.81
CA LYS A 21 -10.34 20.28 -22.36
C LYS A 21 -10.43 18.84 -22.83
N ILE A 22 -11.63 18.26 -22.91
CA ILE A 22 -11.82 16.87 -23.35
C ILE A 22 -12.71 16.78 -24.59
N GLU A 23 -12.37 17.49 -25.66
CA GLU A 23 -12.92 17.18 -26.99
C GLU A 23 -11.88 17.42 -28.08
N GLN A 24 -11.17 16.36 -28.49
CA GLN A 24 -10.65 16.22 -29.86
C GLN A 24 -10.56 14.73 -30.27
N PRO A 25 -10.66 14.43 -31.59
CA PRO A 25 -11.40 13.25 -32.07
C PRO A 25 -10.55 11.99 -32.32
N ILE A 26 -11.14 10.84 -32.00
CA ILE A 26 -10.61 9.50 -32.27
C ILE A 26 -10.62 9.22 -33.79
N LYS A 27 -9.43 9.12 -34.38
CA LYS A 27 -9.25 8.58 -35.75
C LYS A 27 -9.48 7.06 -35.73
N LYS A 28 -10.47 6.61 -36.51
CA LYS A 28 -10.75 5.20 -36.80
C LYS A 28 -9.55 4.52 -37.47
N LEU A 29 -8.97 3.52 -36.83
CA LEU A 29 -8.05 2.57 -37.44
C LEU A 29 -8.84 1.39 -38.01
N LYS A 30 -8.63 1.13 -39.30
CA LYS A 30 -9.17 0.00 -40.05
C LYS A 30 -8.50 -1.30 -39.60
N THR A 31 -9.30 -2.30 -39.29
CA THR A 31 -8.89 -3.71 -39.12
C THR A 31 -8.99 -4.44 -40.45
N SER A 32 -7.89 -5.03 -40.91
CA SER A 32 -7.88 -6.13 -41.86
C SER A 32 -6.57 -6.90 -41.74
N ALA A 33 -6.64 -8.16 -41.33
CA ALA A 33 -5.75 -9.22 -41.82
C ALA A 33 -6.26 -10.58 -41.33
N ASP A 34 -6.36 -11.48 -42.30
CA ASP A 34 -6.91 -12.82 -42.27
C ASP A 34 -6.13 -13.79 -41.36
N ILE A 35 -6.88 -14.71 -40.73
CA ILE A 35 -6.34 -15.91 -40.10
C ILE A 35 -6.63 -17.07 -41.05
N SER A 36 -5.61 -17.51 -41.77
CA SER A 36 -5.60 -18.75 -42.54
C SER A 36 -5.24 -19.92 -41.63
N THR A 37 -6.18 -20.86 -41.49
CA THR A 37 -6.00 -22.15 -40.81
C THR A 37 -5.51 -23.18 -41.82
N GLY A 38 -4.29 -23.71 -41.62
CA GLY A 38 -3.74 -24.82 -42.39
C GLY A 38 -2.93 -25.74 -41.49
N SER A 39 -3.50 -26.90 -41.23
CA SER A 39 -2.91 -28.06 -40.57
C SER A 39 -2.02 -28.85 -41.52
N GLU A 40 -0.84 -29.31 -41.08
CA GLU A 40 -0.24 -30.52 -41.64
C GLU A 40 0.72 -31.18 -40.64
N TRP A 41 0.63 -32.51 -40.60
CA TRP A 41 1.40 -33.45 -39.79
C TRP A 41 2.61 -33.98 -40.59
N VAL A 42 3.50 -34.72 -39.88
CA VAL A 42 4.54 -35.66 -40.39
C VAL A 42 5.88 -34.97 -40.72
N GLN A 43 7.10 -35.42 -40.37
CA GLN A 43 7.69 -36.74 -40.09
C GLN A 43 8.97 -36.62 -39.22
N LEU A 44 9.30 -37.70 -38.51
CA LEU A 44 10.62 -37.98 -37.91
C LEU A 44 11.70 -38.22 -38.98
N GLY A 45 12.92 -37.77 -38.73
CA GLY A 45 14.13 -38.10 -39.49
C GLY A 45 15.41 -37.67 -38.75
N THR A 46 16.37 -38.58 -38.72
CA THR A 46 17.59 -38.66 -37.90
C THR A 46 18.83 -37.96 -38.48
N ASP A 47 19.76 -37.68 -37.57
CA ASP A 47 21.24 -37.67 -37.65
C ASP A 47 22.06 -36.63 -38.45
N GLU A 48 23.09 -36.18 -37.74
CA GLU A 48 24.41 -35.69 -38.14
C GLU A 48 24.54 -34.53 -39.15
N GLN A 49 25.01 -33.36 -38.68
CA GLN A 49 26.38 -32.90 -38.96
C GLN A 49 26.75 -31.55 -38.31
N ALA A 50 28.00 -31.52 -37.84
CA ALA A 50 28.99 -30.45 -38.01
C ALA A 50 28.74 -29.05 -37.39
N GLY A 51 29.50 -28.79 -36.32
CA GLY A 51 30.42 -27.64 -36.25
C GLY A 51 29.79 -26.26 -36.29
N ASN A 52 29.06 -25.90 -35.23
CA ASN A 52 28.62 -24.52 -35.06
C ASN A 52 29.74 -23.70 -34.38
N LYS A 53 30.22 -22.69 -35.11
CA LYS A 53 31.16 -21.68 -34.62
C LYS A 53 30.52 -20.94 -33.45
N ASP A 54 31.32 -20.72 -32.40
CA ASP A 54 30.99 -19.86 -31.28
C ASP A 54 30.69 -18.43 -31.77
N GLU A 55 29.42 -18.17 -32.10
CA GLU A 55 28.89 -16.81 -32.10
C GLU A 55 28.84 -16.36 -30.64
N VAL A 56 29.87 -15.59 -30.26
CA VAL A 56 29.87 -14.75 -29.07
C VAL A 56 28.71 -13.77 -29.24
N SER A 57 27.53 -14.18 -28.78
CA SER A 57 26.37 -13.31 -28.64
C SER A 57 26.80 -12.18 -27.71
N LYS A 58 26.94 -10.99 -28.28
CA LYS A 58 27.08 -9.77 -27.49
C LYS A 58 25.82 -9.69 -26.66
N ASP A 59 25.97 -9.98 -25.37
CA ASP A 59 24.94 -9.78 -24.36
C ASP A 59 24.68 -8.26 -24.29
N VAL A 60 23.79 -7.78 -25.17
CA VAL A 60 23.31 -6.41 -25.17
C VAL A 60 22.38 -6.31 -23.96
N SER A 61 22.98 -6.18 -22.77
CA SER A 61 22.25 -5.99 -21.54
C SER A 61 21.34 -4.76 -21.72
N ALA A 62 20.03 -5.00 -21.78
CA ALA A 62 19.06 -3.92 -21.93
C ALA A 62 19.29 -2.87 -20.83
N PRO A 63 19.16 -1.57 -21.13
CA PRO A 63 19.41 -0.52 -20.15
C PRO A 63 18.55 -0.72 -18.90
N VAL A 64 19.22 -0.83 -17.75
CA VAL A 64 18.58 -0.97 -16.45
C VAL A 64 17.86 0.34 -16.13
N TRP A 65 16.55 0.28 -15.89
CA TRP A 65 15.80 1.45 -15.46
C TRP A 65 16.08 1.71 -13.96
N GLU A 66 17.07 2.57 -13.71
CA GLU A 66 17.29 3.15 -12.39
C GLU A 66 16.25 4.24 -12.14
N VAL A 67 15.13 3.85 -11.53
CA VAL A 67 14.10 4.79 -11.09
C VAL A 67 14.29 5.05 -9.61
N LYS A 68 14.50 6.33 -9.26
CA LYS A 68 14.52 6.79 -7.87
C LYS A 68 13.11 6.68 -7.29
N ARG A 69 13.01 6.42 -5.98
CA ARG A 69 11.72 6.42 -5.28
C ARG A 69 11.03 7.78 -5.45
N PRO A 70 9.81 7.83 -6.02
CA PRO A 70 9.09 9.08 -6.15
C PRO A 70 8.59 9.56 -4.79
N SER A 71 8.49 10.87 -4.63
CA SER A 71 7.79 11.47 -3.49
C SER A 71 6.30 11.12 -3.51
N PHE A 72 5.69 11.04 -2.33
CA PHE A 72 4.25 10.85 -2.21
C PHE A 72 3.46 11.98 -2.86
N THR A 73 2.36 11.65 -3.53
CA THR A 73 1.42 12.63 -4.07
C THR A 73 0.74 13.43 -2.96
N THR A 74 0.32 14.66 -3.26
CA THR A 74 -0.44 15.50 -2.32
C THR A 74 -1.70 14.80 -1.82
N VAL A 75 -2.41 14.09 -2.70
CA VAL A 75 -3.62 13.32 -2.39
C VAL A 75 -3.31 12.22 -1.37
N ALA A 76 -2.23 11.45 -1.58
CA ALA A 76 -1.84 10.38 -0.67
C ALA A 76 -1.47 10.91 0.72
N LYS A 77 -0.67 11.99 0.76
CA LYS A 77 -0.25 12.65 2.01
C LYS A 77 -1.47 13.12 2.81
N ARG A 78 -2.37 13.87 2.16
CA ARG A 78 -3.59 14.37 2.79
C ARG A 78 -4.48 13.24 3.29
N ALA A 79 -4.67 12.19 2.49
CA ALA A 79 -5.45 11.03 2.90
C ALA A 79 -4.86 10.32 4.14
N ALA A 80 -3.54 10.18 4.21
CA ALA A 80 -2.85 9.59 5.36
C ALA A 80 -2.95 10.47 6.61
N PHE A 81 -2.79 11.79 6.47
CA PHE A 81 -2.91 12.73 7.59
C PHE A 81 -4.31 12.77 8.15
N ILE A 82 -5.34 12.89 7.30
CA ILE A 82 -6.73 12.86 7.75
C ILE A 82 -7.06 11.48 8.36
N SER A 83 -6.58 10.37 7.77
CA SER A 83 -6.81 9.04 8.35
C SER A 83 -6.21 8.90 9.75
N THR A 84 -5.00 9.42 9.96
CA THR A 84 -4.29 9.38 11.25
C THR A 84 -5.04 10.20 12.29
N SER A 85 -5.37 11.46 11.98
CA SER A 85 -6.06 12.35 12.93
C SER A 85 -7.45 11.86 13.36
N ARG A 86 -8.08 10.98 12.57
CA ARG A 86 -9.40 10.42 12.86
C ARG A 86 -9.37 9.12 13.65
N ASP A 87 -8.22 8.47 13.71
CA ASP A 87 -8.08 7.18 14.38
C ASP A 87 -7.40 7.41 15.74
N PRO A 88 -8.16 7.37 16.86
CA PRO A 88 -7.62 7.67 18.18
C PRO A 88 -6.55 6.67 18.63
N SER A 89 -6.45 5.50 18.00
CA SER A 89 -5.44 4.49 18.35
C SER A 89 -4.00 4.98 18.08
N TYR A 90 -3.82 5.95 17.20
CA TYR A 90 -2.50 6.54 16.95
C TYR A 90 -2.01 7.43 18.09
N GLY A 91 -2.90 7.88 18.99
CA GLY A 91 -2.53 8.81 20.07
C GLY A 91 -1.98 10.15 19.59
N VAL A 92 -2.12 10.47 18.30
CA VAL A 92 -1.58 11.68 17.66
C VAL A 92 -2.66 12.30 16.79
N THR A 93 -2.88 13.60 16.97
CA THR A 93 -3.69 14.42 16.08
C THR A 93 -2.75 15.28 15.24
N ILE A 94 -2.90 15.25 13.92
CA ILE A 94 -2.23 16.16 12.99
C ILE A 94 -3.20 17.32 12.73
N PRO A 95 -3.02 18.48 13.38
CA PRO A 95 -4.01 19.57 13.36
C PRO A 95 -4.10 20.25 12.00
N ASP A 96 -2.96 20.38 11.30
CA ASP A 96 -2.89 20.94 9.96
C ASP A 96 -2.17 19.97 9.00
N TYR A 97 -2.93 19.29 8.14
CA TYR A 97 -2.37 18.40 7.12
C TYR A 97 -1.56 19.14 6.05
N ARG A 98 -1.67 20.48 5.95
CA ARG A 98 -0.85 21.33 5.07
C ARG A 98 0.52 21.62 5.70
N LYS A 99 0.62 21.58 7.02
CA LYS A 99 1.85 21.71 7.81
C LYS A 99 1.90 20.61 8.89
N PRO A 100 2.09 19.35 8.49
CA PRO A 100 1.89 18.21 9.39
C PRO A 100 2.96 18.06 10.47
N GLU A 101 3.99 18.93 10.50
CA GLU A 101 5.08 18.93 11.49
C GLU A 101 5.64 17.53 11.78
N LEU A 102 5.77 16.68 10.75
CA LEU A 102 6.09 15.26 10.91
C LEU A 102 7.38 15.02 11.70
N THR A 103 8.36 15.92 11.57
CA THR A 103 9.61 15.83 12.33
C THR A 103 9.38 15.89 13.84
N GLU A 104 8.42 16.70 14.33
CA GLU A 104 8.13 16.84 15.76
C GLU A 104 7.51 15.58 16.38
N ILE A 105 6.80 14.79 15.57
CA ILE A 105 6.15 13.54 15.99
C ILE A 105 6.90 12.29 15.53
N ASN A 106 8.09 12.47 14.95
CA ASN A 106 8.84 11.43 14.24
C ASN A 106 7.99 10.63 13.25
N GLY A 107 7.16 11.31 12.47
CA GLY A 107 6.21 10.72 11.53
C GLY A 107 6.80 10.43 10.16
N ALA A 108 6.42 9.28 9.64
CA ALA A 108 6.58 8.88 8.25
C ALA A 108 5.30 8.22 7.74
N MET A 109 5.21 7.98 6.43
CA MET A 109 4.09 7.24 5.84
C MET A 109 4.56 5.82 5.51
N PRO A 110 4.39 4.84 6.43
CA PRO A 110 4.89 3.50 6.23
C PRO A 110 4.12 2.76 5.14
N HIS A 111 4.88 2.20 4.20
CA HIS A 111 4.36 1.33 3.16
C HIS A 111 3.93 -0.04 3.71
N ARG A 112 2.81 -0.57 3.21
CA ARG A 112 2.44 -1.98 3.47
C ARG A 112 3.19 -2.95 2.55
N MET A 113 3.30 -2.59 1.27
CA MET A 113 4.22 -3.21 0.30
C MET A 113 5.36 -2.25 -0.02
N SER A 114 6.59 -2.69 0.17
CA SER A 114 7.78 -1.84 0.02
C SER A 114 7.89 -1.27 -1.39
N TYR A 115 8.55 -0.11 -1.50
CA TYR A 115 8.87 0.47 -2.80
C TYR A 115 9.70 -0.50 -3.66
N ASN A 116 10.66 -1.19 -3.04
CA ASN A 116 11.50 -2.17 -3.72
C ASN A 116 10.68 -3.30 -4.34
N ASP A 117 9.71 -3.84 -3.58
CA ASP A 117 8.82 -4.90 -4.08
C ASP A 117 7.94 -4.38 -5.23
N ILE A 118 7.38 -3.18 -5.11
CA ILE A 118 6.57 -2.57 -6.18
C ILE A 118 7.40 -2.42 -7.45
N ARG A 119 8.60 -1.85 -7.33
CA ARG A 119 9.53 -1.64 -8.46
C ARG A 119 9.91 -2.96 -9.11
N ASN A 120 10.37 -3.93 -8.32
CA ASN A 120 10.89 -5.19 -8.85
C ASN A 120 9.78 -6.03 -9.48
N ASN A 121 8.55 -6.00 -8.94
CA ASN A 121 7.42 -6.67 -9.59
C ASN A 121 6.98 -5.98 -10.88
N ALA A 122 7.04 -4.65 -10.97
CA ALA A 122 6.78 -3.95 -12.22
C ALA A 122 7.85 -4.24 -13.29
N LEU A 123 9.11 -4.33 -12.88
CA LEU A 123 10.22 -4.69 -13.78
C LEU A 123 10.05 -6.09 -14.37
N LYS A 124 9.50 -7.06 -13.62
CA LYS A 124 9.23 -8.40 -14.17
C LYS A 124 8.32 -8.34 -15.40
N LEU A 125 7.29 -7.48 -15.40
CA LEU A 125 6.44 -7.31 -16.59
C LEU A 125 7.22 -6.68 -17.75
N LYS A 126 7.97 -5.60 -17.49
CA LYS A 126 8.84 -4.94 -18.50
C LYS A 126 9.82 -5.93 -19.14
N GLU A 127 10.39 -6.81 -18.33
CA GLU A 127 11.40 -7.80 -18.73
C GLU A 127 10.79 -9.06 -19.36
N GLY A 128 9.46 -9.14 -19.48
CA GLY A 128 8.76 -10.32 -20.01
C GLY A 128 8.79 -11.54 -19.08
N LYS A 129 9.23 -11.37 -17.83
CA LYS A 129 9.22 -12.41 -16.78
C LYS A 129 7.83 -12.61 -16.17
N ASP A 130 6.98 -11.59 -16.27
CA ASP A 130 5.56 -11.66 -15.96
C ASP A 130 4.72 -11.40 -17.21
N THR A 131 3.57 -12.06 -17.29
CA THR A 131 2.54 -11.68 -18.25
C THR A 131 1.76 -10.46 -17.75
N ALA A 132 1.04 -9.78 -18.65
CA ALA A 132 0.11 -8.72 -18.26
C ALA A 132 -0.94 -9.24 -17.24
N SER A 133 -1.39 -10.49 -17.39
CA SER A 133 -2.32 -11.14 -16.46
C SER A 133 -1.72 -11.34 -15.07
N ASP A 134 -0.43 -11.72 -14.97
CA ASP A 134 0.25 -11.82 -13.68
C ASP A 134 0.38 -10.46 -13.00
N PHE A 135 0.71 -9.43 -13.78
CA PHE A 135 0.81 -8.06 -13.31
C PHE A 135 -0.54 -7.53 -12.80
N ILE A 136 -1.61 -7.74 -13.57
CA ILE A 136 -2.98 -7.38 -13.18
C ILE A 136 -3.38 -8.14 -11.91
N ARG A 137 -3.15 -9.45 -11.83
CA ARG A 137 -3.53 -10.27 -10.67
C ARG A 137 -2.96 -9.75 -9.35
N TRP A 138 -1.69 -9.33 -9.31
CA TRP A 138 -1.13 -8.80 -8.07
C TRP A 138 -1.53 -7.35 -7.81
N THR A 139 -1.67 -6.52 -8.85
CA THR A 139 -2.11 -5.12 -8.69
C THR A 139 -3.60 -4.99 -8.33
N ASP A 140 -4.43 -5.96 -8.70
CA ASP A 140 -5.84 -6.04 -8.29
C ASP A 140 -5.99 -6.09 -6.77
N ARG A 141 -5.00 -6.64 -6.06
CA ARG A 141 -4.98 -6.64 -4.59
C ARG A 141 -4.92 -5.23 -4.00
N PHE A 142 -4.22 -4.30 -4.66
CA PHE A 142 -4.26 -2.87 -4.29
C PHE A 142 -5.65 -2.31 -4.53
N ILE A 143 -6.24 -2.58 -5.68
CA ILE A 143 -7.57 -2.08 -6.05
C ILE A 143 -8.64 -2.58 -5.08
N THR A 144 -8.60 -3.86 -4.71
CA THR A 144 -9.48 -4.44 -3.71
C THR A 144 -9.31 -3.77 -2.35
N ALA A 145 -8.07 -3.64 -1.86
CA ALA A 145 -7.81 -2.92 -0.62
C ALA A 145 -8.31 -1.46 -0.63
N GLY A 146 -8.11 -0.76 -1.75
CA GLY A 146 -8.57 0.62 -1.90
C GLY A 146 -10.10 0.73 -1.89
N LYS A 147 -10.80 -0.15 -2.62
CA LYS A 147 -12.27 -0.23 -2.57
C LYS A 147 -12.79 -0.50 -1.17
N GLU A 148 -12.25 -1.52 -0.49
CA GLU A 148 -12.64 -1.86 0.89
C GLU A 148 -12.42 -0.67 1.84
N LYS A 149 -11.32 0.08 1.68
CA LYS A 149 -11.03 1.26 2.51
C LYS A 149 -11.98 2.43 2.20
N ILE A 150 -12.31 2.67 0.94
CA ILE A 150 -13.30 3.67 0.53
C ILE A 150 -14.66 3.32 1.13
N ASP A 151 -15.09 2.05 1.02
CA ASP A 151 -16.37 1.58 1.56
C ASP A 151 -16.43 1.70 3.09
N LEU A 152 -15.32 1.42 3.78
CA LEU A 152 -15.21 1.63 5.22
C LEU A 152 -15.47 3.10 5.59
N ARG A 153 -14.87 4.05 4.87
CA ARG A 153 -15.06 5.49 5.12
C ARG A 153 -16.44 5.99 4.73
N LYS A 154 -17.04 5.44 3.66
CA LYS A 154 -18.45 5.73 3.30
C LYS A 154 -19.43 5.25 4.36
N LYS A 155 -19.19 4.08 4.98
CA LYS A 155 -20.00 3.60 6.12
C LYS A 155 -19.85 4.50 7.33
N GLU A 156 -18.63 4.93 7.64
CA GLU A 156 -18.37 5.92 8.71
C GLU A 156 -19.17 7.20 8.47
N GLN A 157 -19.21 7.67 7.21
CA GLN A 157 -19.93 8.87 6.79
C GLN A 157 -21.44 8.83 7.08
N ILE A 158 -22.06 7.67 6.87
CA ILE A 158 -23.49 7.44 7.16
C ILE A 158 -23.73 7.41 8.67
N SER A 159 -22.81 6.81 9.42
CA SER A 159 -23.01 6.52 10.85
C SER A 159 -22.74 7.69 11.83
N LYS A 160 -21.94 8.69 11.44
CA LYS A 160 -21.38 9.68 12.38
C LYS A 160 -21.66 11.16 12.03
N GLU A 161 -22.61 11.45 11.15
CA GLU A 161 -22.82 12.79 10.56
C GLU A 161 -21.51 13.37 9.97
N SER A 162 -21.34 13.18 8.66
CA SER A 162 -20.12 13.56 7.94
C SER A 162 -19.63 14.99 8.18
N ASP A 163 -18.41 15.14 8.69
CA ASP A 163 -17.67 16.40 8.57
C ASP A 163 -17.02 16.56 7.17
N GLY A 164 -16.52 17.77 6.88
CA GLY A 164 -15.88 18.08 5.61
C GLY A 164 -14.55 17.33 5.38
N GLN A 165 -13.83 16.95 6.44
CA GLN A 165 -12.59 16.19 6.31
C GLN A 165 -12.85 14.75 5.85
N LEU A 166 -13.92 14.12 6.33
CA LEU A 166 -14.31 12.79 5.89
C LEU A 166 -14.75 12.78 4.42
N LYS A 167 -15.50 13.80 3.97
CA LYS A 167 -15.84 13.97 2.55
C LYS A 167 -14.58 14.11 1.69
N GLN A 168 -13.65 14.96 2.11
CA GLN A 168 -12.38 15.16 1.42
C GLN A 168 -11.54 13.88 1.38
N LEU A 169 -11.51 13.12 2.48
CA LEU A 169 -10.81 11.85 2.56
C LEU A 169 -11.34 10.84 1.54
N ILE A 170 -12.67 10.68 1.47
CA ILE A 170 -13.30 9.77 0.52
C ILE A 170 -12.98 10.18 -0.92
N ALA A 171 -13.13 11.47 -1.25
CA ALA A 171 -12.81 12.01 -2.57
C ALA A 171 -11.33 11.79 -2.95
N ASP A 172 -10.41 11.96 -2.00
CA ASP A 172 -8.98 11.71 -2.20
C ASP A 172 -8.68 10.23 -2.46
N MET A 173 -9.31 9.33 -1.71
CA MET A 173 -9.16 7.89 -1.90
C MET A 173 -9.71 7.45 -3.26
N GLU A 174 -10.88 7.95 -3.67
CA GLU A 174 -11.48 7.67 -4.98
C GLU A 174 -10.59 8.19 -6.13
N LYS A 175 -10.05 9.41 -5.99
CA LYS A 175 -9.09 9.96 -6.96
C LYS A 175 -7.82 9.12 -7.03
N SER A 176 -7.26 8.73 -5.89
CA SER A 176 -6.09 7.85 -5.82
C SER A 176 -6.37 6.48 -6.45
N GLN A 177 -7.56 5.91 -6.24
CA GLN A 177 -8.04 4.67 -6.85
C GLN A 177 -7.99 4.76 -8.38
N GLN A 178 -8.62 5.79 -8.94
CA GLN A 178 -8.73 5.95 -10.40
C GLN A 178 -7.36 6.20 -11.05
N GLN A 179 -6.51 7.02 -10.41
CA GLN A 179 -5.16 7.28 -10.88
C GLN A 179 -4.30 6.01 -10.90
N PHE A 180 -4.41 5.16 -9.89
CA PHE A 180 -3.72 3.87 -9.85
C PHE A 180 -4.20 2.92 -10.94
N ILE A 181 -5.52 2.75 -11.09
CA ILE A 181 -6.12 1.89 -12.13
C ILE A 181 -5.64 2.33 -13.53
N THR A 182 -5.73 3.64 -13.81
CA THR A 182 -5.31 4.18 -15.10
C THR A 182 -3.83 3.95 -15.38
N ALA A 183 -2.96 4.20 -14.39
CA ALA A 183 -1.52 3.99 -14.55
C ALA A 183 -1.16 2.50 -14.70
N ARG A 184 -1.84 1.61 -13.96
CA ARG A 184 -1.72 0.16 -14.10
C ARG A 184 -2.09 -0.27 -15.52
N ASP A 185 -3.23 0.15 -16.04
CA ASP A 185 -3.76 -0.31 -17.33
C ASP A 185 -2.88 0.16 -18.50
N LYS A 186 -2.39 1.40 -18.43
CA LYS A 186 -1.46 1.93 -19.42
C LYS A 186 -0.12 1.20 -19.41
N PHE A 187 0.44 0.94 -18.22
CA PHE A 187 1.70 0.19 -18.13
C PHE A 187 1.53 -1.27 -18.56
N ALA A 188 0.42 -1.92 -18.19
CA ALA A 188 0.09 -3.28 -18.63
C ALA A 188 -0.02 -3.39 -20.16
N SER A 189 -0.57 -2.35 -20.82
CA SER A 189 -0.71 -2.28 -22.27
C SER A 189 0.57 -1.86 -23.00
N SER A 190 1.54 -1.27 -22.30
CA SER A 190 2.78 -0.75 -22.88
C SER A 190 3.97 -0.94 -21.92
N PRO A 191 4.34 -2.20 -21.62
CA PRO A 191 5.29 -2.51 -20.55
C PRO A 191 6.74 -2.08 -20.83
N THR A 192 7.06 -1.76 -22.08
CA THR A 192 8.37 -1.22 -22.50
C THR A 192 8.41 0.31 -22.50
N ASN A 193 7.28 0.99 -22.26
CA ASN A 193 7.23 2.44 -22.20
C ASN A 193 7.66 2.96 -20.82
N LYS A 194 8.81 3.66 -20.80
CA LYS A 194 9.39 4.22 -19.57
C LYS A 194 8.47 5.20 -18.84
N SER A 195 7.74 6.05 -19.58
CA SER A 195 6.82 7.02 -18.98
C SER A 195 5.66 6.33 -18.26
N GLU A 196 5.12 5.25 -18.85
CA GLU A 196 4.02 4.51 -18.24
C GLU A 196 4.48 3.72 -17.01
N PHE A 197 5.71 3.18 -17.04
CA PHE A 197 6.33 2.59 -15.86
C PHE A 197 6.51 3.61 -14.73
N GLU A 198 7.10 4.77 -15.02
CA GLU A 198 7.31 5.81 -14.02
C GLU A 198 5.99 6.33 -13.44
N ALA A 199 4.95 6.46 -14.28
CA ALA A 199 3.60 6.79 -13.84
C ALA A 199 3.02 5.71 -12.92
N PHE A 200 3.12 4.43 -13.29
CA PHE A 200 2.69 3.31 -12.44
C PHE A 200 3.41 3.31 -11.10
N ILE A 201 4.75 3.39 -11.11
CA ILE A 201 5.57 3.39 -9.89
C ILE A 201 5.19 4.56 -8.98
N LYS A 202 4.95 5.75 -9.53
CA LYS A 202 4.49 6.92 -8.76
C LYS A 202 3.15 6.68 -8.08
N GLN A 203 2.17 6.12 -8.80
CA GLN A 203 0.84 5.87 -8.26
C GLN A 203 0.82 4.71 -7.27
N ALA A 204 1.52 3.61 -7.54
CA ALA A 204 1.62 2.47 -6.64
C ALA A 204 2.34 2.82 -5.32
N ASN A 205 3.42 3.60 -5.41
CA ASN A 205 4.13 4.11 -4.24
C ASN A 205 3.27 5.06 -3.40
N SER A 206 2.35 5.80 -4.02
CA SER A 206 1.50 6.78 -3.34
C SER A 206 0.06 6.29 -3.15
N PHE A 207 -0.19 4.99 -3.28
CA PHE A 207 -1.55 4.50 -3.25
C PHE A 207 -2.13 4.58 -1.83
N HIS A 208 -3.31 5.18 -1.67
CA HIS A 208 -3.91 5.47 -0.36
C HIS A 208 -4.16 4.25 0.55
N ALA A 209 -4.28 3.04 -0.01
CA ALA A 209 -4.33 1.82 0.79
C ALA A 209 -2.93 1.31 1.18
N ASN A 210 -1.92 1.57 0.36
CA ASN A 210 -0.54 1.16 0.60
C ASN A 210 0.22 2.08 1.56
N VAL A 211 -0.15 3.37 1.59
CA VAL A 211 0.29 4.36 2.59
C VAL A 211 -0.91 4.96 3.31
N PRO A 212 -1.56 4.14 4.16
CA PRO A 212 -2.86 4.48 4.72
C PRO A 212 -2.86 5.56 5.81
N ASP A 213 -1.72 5.79 6.45
CA ASP A 213 -1.57 6.51 7.72
C ASP A 213 -0.13 7.02 7.91
N VAL A 214 0.08 7.73 9.02
CA VAL A 214 1.38 8.13 9.55
C VAL A 214 1.77 7.19 10.69
N GLY A 215 3.01 6.73 10.69
CA GLY A 215 3.61 5.96 11.77
C GLY A 215 5.04 6.41 12.06
N PRO A 216 5.73 5.76 13.01
CA PRO A 216 7.10 6.10 13.39
C PRO A 216 8.09 6.01 12.22
N HIS A 217 8.96 7.01 12.12
CA HIS A 217 10.01 7.08 11.11
C HIS A 217 11.24 6.25 11.51
N PHE A 218 11.83 6.52 12.68
CA PHE A 218 12.97 5.77 13.22
C PHE A 218 12.56 4.38 13.71
N GLY A 219 13.47 3.41 13.64
CA GLY A 219 13.25 2.02 14.07
C GLY A 219 12.31 1.19 13.18
N VAL A 220 11.43 1.85 12.42
CA VAL A 220 10.35 1.21 11.65
C VAL A 220 10.48 1.54 10.16
N ASN A 221 10.42 2.82 9.77
CA ASN A 221 10.37 3.18 8.35
C ASN A 221 11.69 2.99 7.57
N ASN A 222 12.85 3.02 8.23
CA ASN A 222 14.12 2.68 7.58
C ASN A 222 14.12 1.20 7.11
N PRO A 223 13.76 0.22 7.97
CA PRO A 223 13.49 -1.15 7.54
C PRO A 223 12.37 -1.31 6.48
N VAL A 224 11.37 -0.41 6.46
CA VAL A 224 10.21 -0.45 5.52
C VAL A 224 10.61 -0.19 4.07
N GLN A 225 11.71 0.52 3.81
CA GLN A 225 12.09 0.82 2.42
C GLN A 225 12.36 -0.44 1.59
N GLU A 226 12.84 -1.50 2.24
CA GLU A 226 13.26 -2.75 1.60
C GLU A 226 12.28 -3.91 1.81
N ASN A 227 11.42 -3.85 2.83
CA ASN A 227 10.59 -4.97 3.28
C ASN A 227 9.12 -4.57 3.43
N ALA A 228 8.22 -5.47 3.06
CA ALA A 228 6.79 -5.27 3.32
C ALA A 228 6.54 -5.25 4.83
N HIS A 229 5.70 -4.32 5.30
CA HIS A 229 5.34 -4.24 6.71
C HIS A 229 3.85 -4.44 6.90
N MET A 230 3.53 -5.27 7.89
CA MET A 230 2.15 -5.49 8.27
C MET A 230 1.72 -4.43 9.28
N HIS A 231 0.47 -3.98 9.17
CA HIS A 231 -0.20 -3.27 10.23
C HIS A 231 -1.17 -4.21 10.91
N VAL A 232 -1.10 -4.28 12.23
CA VAL A 232 -1.94 -5.14 13.05
C VAL A 232 -2.81 -4.23 13.91
N GLU A 233 -4.11 -4.35 13.74
CA GLU A 233 -5.12 -3.64 14.52
C GLU A 233 -5.52 -4.52 15.72
N THR A 234 -5.71 -3.91 16.88
CA THR A 234 -6.36 -4.58 18.02
C THR A 234 -7.83 -4.19 18.01
N VAL A 235 -8.71 -5.19 17.91
CA VAL A 235 -10.16 -5.00 17.87
C VAL A 235 -10.84 -5.79 18.98
N SER A 236 -11.85 -5.19 19.61
CA SER A 236 -12.70 -5.90 20.56
C SER A 236 -13.60 -6.87 19.80
N GLU A 237 -13.58 -8.16 20.15
CA GLU A 237 -14.57 -9.11 19.65
C GLU A 237 -15.96 -8.69 20.14
N PRO A 238 -16.99 -8.74 19.27
CA PRO A 238 -18.37 -8.65 19.71
C PRO A 238 -18.61 -9.74 20.77
N GLN A 239 -19.02 -9.34 21.97
CA GLN A 239 -19.44 -10.30 22.98
C GLN A 239 -20.68 -11.03 22.43
N PRO A 240 -20.74 -12.38 22.50
CA PRO A 240 -21.95 -13.09 22.13
C PRO A 240 -23.10 -12.55 22.97
N ASP A 241 -24.23 -12.26 22.33
CA ASP A 241 -25.40 -11.73 23.00
C ASP A 241 -25.93 -12.77 24.00
N THR A 242 -25.59 -12.61 25.28
CA THR A 242 -26.02 -13.52 26.34
C THR A 242 -27.47 -13.30 26.76
N SER A 243 -28.18 -12.33 26.16
CA SER A 243 -29.61 -12.08 26.46
C SER A 243 -30.53 -13.24 26.06
N ALA A 244 -30.05 -14.17 25.23
CA ALA A 244 -30.79 -15.37 24.84
C ALA A 244 -30.66 -16.57 25.80
N MET A 245 -29.81 -16.51 26.84
CA MET A 245 -29.68 -17.58 27.84
C MET A 245 -30.33 -17.16 29.16
N GLY A 246 -31.57 -17.63 29.36
CA GLY A 246 -32.46 -17.21 30.44
C GLY A 246 -31.96 -17.44 31.87
N ASP A 247 -32.45 -16.58 32.77
CA ASP A 247 -32.75 -16.74 34.19
C ASP A 247 -31.79 -17.54 35.11
N ALA A 248 -30.50 -17.55 34.84
CA ALA A 248 -29.50 -17.97 35.82
C ALA A 248 -29.06 -16.75 36.65
N LYS A 249 -29.59 -16.64 37.88
CA LYS A 249 -29.27 -15.64 38.93
C LYS A 249 -27.82 -15.76 39.47
N ASP A 250 -26.85 -15.90 38.59
CA ASP A 250 -25.44 -15.88 38.97
C ASP A 250 -24.86 -14.51 38.63
N ASP A 251 -24.20 -13.93 39.63
CA ASP A 251 -23.49 -12.65 39.62
C ASP A 251 -22.36 -12.65 38.58
N LYS A 252 -22.72 -12.53 37.31
CA LYS A 252 -21.79 -12.45 36.18
C LYS A 252 -21.52 -10.98 35.91
N SER A 253 -20.54 -10.45 36.63
CA SER A 253 -19.84 -9.24 36.20
C SER A 253 -19.52 -9.37 34.70
N PRO A 254 -19.84 -8.36 33.87
CA PRO A 254 -19.66 -8.46 32.42
C PRO A 254 -18.21 -8.83 32.12
N SER A 255 -18.00 -9.96 31.43
CA SER A 255 -16.67 -10.37 30.99
C SER A 255 -16.07 -9.27 30.13
N GLN A 256 -14.83 -8.86 30.44
CA GLN A 256 -14.16 -7.87 29.62
C GLN A 256 -14.11 -8.35 28.16
N PRO A 257 -14.34 -7.46 27.18
CA PRO A 257 -14.33 -7.84 25.78
C PRO A 257 -12.99 -8.46 25.41
N LYS A 258 -13.04 -9.64 24.80
CA LYS A 258 -11.83 -10.31 24.32
C LYS A 258 -11.25 -9.49 23.17
N LEU A 259 -10.04 -8.98 23.35
CA LEU A 259 -9.31 -8.29 22.29
C LEU A 259 -8.71 -9.31 21.33
N THR A 260 -8.89 -9.08 20.04
CA THR A 260 -8.22 -9.85 18.98
C THR A 260 -7.38 -8.95 18.12
N ARG A 261 -6.29 -9.52 17.59
CA ARG A 261 -5.45 -8.85 16.62
C ARG A 261 -5.84 -9.29 15.22
N ARG A 262 -5.87 -8.35 14.28
CA ARG A 262 -6.12 -8.63 12.86
C ARG A 262 -5.24 -7.76 11.99
N LEU A 263 -4.94 -8.22 10.78
CA LEU A 263 -4.26 -7.40 9.79
C LEU A 263 -5.18 -6.30 9.25
N SER A 264 -4.61 -5.12 9.00
CA SER A 264 -5.31 -4.05 8.30
C SER A 264 -5.69 -4.45 6.88
N ILE A 265 -6.64 -3.74 6.27
CA ILE A 265 -7.16 -4.03 4.91
C ILE A 265 -6.04 -4.31 3.90
N MET A 266 -5.08 -3.40 3.74
CA MET A 266 -3.98 -3.61 2.79
C MET A 266 -2.99 -4.69 3.25
N SER A 267 -2.72 -4.80 4.55
CA SER A 267 -1.84 -5.84 5.09
C SER A 267 -2.38 -7.24 4.80
N SER A 268 -3.70 -7.41 4.90
CA SER A 268 -4.41 -8.65 4.54
C SER A 268 -4.23 -9.04 3.08
N GLN A 269 -4.12 -8.05 2.19
CA GLN A 269 -3.88 -8.26 0.76
C GLN A 269 -2.40 -8.58 0.47
N VAL A 270 -1.48 -7.89 1.15
CA VAL A 270 -0.04 -8.10 1.01
C VAL A 270 0.36 -9.49 1.49
N ARG A 271 -0.07 -9.95 2.67
CA ARG A 271 0.27 -11.31 3.15
C ARG A 271 -0.12 -12.44 2.18
N ARG A 272 -1.18 -12.22 1.38
CA ARG A 272 -1.71 -13.17 0.40
C ARG A 272 -1.02 -13.09 -0.97
N MET A 273 -0.03 -12.22 -1.14
CA MET A 273 0.81 -12.19 -2.34
C MET A 273 1.53 -13.53 -2.53
N SER A 274 1.82 -13.90 -3.78
CA SER A 274 2.57 -15.11 -4.08
C SER A 274 4.02 -15.01 -3.56
N ILE A 275 4.63 -16.16 -3.24
CA ILE A 275 6.05 -16.24 -2.88
C ILE A 275 6.90 -15.59 -3.97
N GLY A 276 7.89 -14.79 -3.58
CA GLY A 276 8.75 -14.05 -4.51
C GLY A 276 8.17 -12.74 -5.04
N ARG A 277 6.95 -12.35 -4.61
CA ARG A 277 6.40 -10.99 -4.81
C ARG A 277 6.78 -10.04 -3.68
N ILE A 278 7.08 -10.57 -2.51
CA ILE A 278 7.53 -9.81 -1.34
C ILE A 278 8.95 -10.25 -1.03
N SER A 279 9.83 -9.27 -0.80
CA SER A 279 11.24 -9.52 -0.50
C SER A 279 11.39 -10.23 0.84
N ALA A 280 10.81 -9.66 1.91
CA ALA A 280 10.69 -10.27 3.22
C ALA A 280 9.69 -9.49 4.10
N PHE A 281 9.31 -10.10 5.22
CA PHE A 281 8.72 -9.43 6.37
C PHE A 281 9.78 -9.17 7.46
N PRO A 282 9.73 -8.03 8.14
CA PRO A 282 10.68 -7.59 9.16
C PRO A 282 10.37 -8.23 10.52
N TYR A 283 11.40 -8.74 11.18
CA TYR A 283 11.30 -9.37 12.49
C TYR A 283 12.36 -8.82 13.44
N THR A 284 12.06 -8.86 14.74
CA THR A 284 13.05 -8.64 15.79
C THR A 284 14.01 -9.83 15.90
N SER A 285 15.05 -9.70 16.73
CA SER A 285 16.00 -10.78 16.97
C SER A 285 15.38 -11.98 17.68
N GLU A 286 14.29 -11.74 18.43
CA GLU A 286 13.50 -12.73 19.16
C GLU A 286 12.39 -13.35 18.28
N GLY A 287 12.34 -13.02 16.98
CA GLY A 287 11.39 -13.60 16.05
C GLY A 287 9.97 -13.04 16.11
N LYS A 288 9.78 -11.82 16.64
CA LYS A 288 8.48 -11.12 16.59
C LYS A 288 8.37 -10.27 15.34
N LEU A 289 7.19 -10.22 14.73
CA LEU A 289 6.91 -9.39 13.56
C LEU A 289 6.91 -7.91 13.95
N ILE A 290 7.65 -7.06 13.24
CA ILE A 290 7.64 -5.61 13.44
C ILE A 290 6.53 -5.01 12.59
N THR A 291 5.62 -4.24 13.20
CA THR A 291 4.46 -3.64 12.54
C THR A 291 4.71 -2.19 12.14
N THR A 292 3.86 -1.63 11.28
CA THR A 292 4.03 -0.24 10.77
C THR A 292 3.85 0.85 11.81
N ASP A 293 3.24 0.56 12.96
CA ASP A 293 3.11 1.46 14.10
C ASP A 293 4.29 1.36 15.08
N GLY A 294 5.26 0.48 14.80
CA GLY A 294 6.43 0.24 15.64
C GLY A 294 6.22 -0.74 16.77
N SER A 295 5.03 -1.30 16.94
CA SER A 295 4.82 -2.40 17.86
C SER A 295 5.40 -3.72 17.32
N THR A 296 5.38 -4.76 18.16
CA THR A 296 5.75 -6.12 17.74
C THR A 296 4.65 -7.10 18.08
N VAL A 297 4.48 -8.09 17.21
CA VAL A 297 3.42 -9.09 17.33
C VAL A 297 4.01 -10.49 17.16
N SER A 298 3.64 -11.40 18.07
CA SER A 298 3.87 -12.83 17.83
C SER A 298 2.91 -13.31 16.75
N LEU A 299 3.38 -14.14 15.81
CA LEU A 299 2.46 -14.70 14.80
C LEU A 299 1.38 -15.58 15.42
N ASP A 300 1.62 -16.14 16.60
CA ASP A 300 0.63 -16.92 17.35
C ASP A 300 -0.51 -16.05 17.91
N ASP A 301 -0.32 -14.74 17.98
CA ASP A 301 -1.37 -13.78 18.35
C ASP A 301 -2.29 -13.44 17.16
N LEU A 302 -1.96 -13.89 15.95
CA LEU A 302 -2.74 -13.65 14.74
C LEU A 302 -3.67 -14.83 14.42
N PRO A 303 -4.78 -14.59 13.71
CA PRO A 303 -5.61 -15.66 13.15
C PRO A 303 -4.76 -16.69 12.40
N LYS A 304 -5.11 -17.98 12.52
CA LYS A 304 -4.37 -19.09 11.88
C LYS A 304 -4.09 -18.85 10.40
N GLU A 305 -5.07 -18.33 9.67
CA GLU A 305 -4.92 -17.99 8.25
C GLU A 305 -3.89 -16.88 7.98
N ASP A 306 -3.80 -15.87 8.85
CA ASP A 306 -2.84 -14.77 8.75
C ASP A 306 -1.42 -15.31 8.98
N ARG A 307 -1.24 -16.08 10.05
CA ARG A 307 0.02 -16.74 10.39
C ARG A 307 0.53 -17.62 9.24
N GLU A 308 -0.28 -18.57 8.79
CA GLU A 308 0.11 -19.51 7.74
C GLU A 308 0.43 -18.80 6.40
N ALA A 309 -0.23 -17.68 6.11
CA ALA A 309 0.07 -16.90 4.92
C ALA A 309 1.40 -16.14 5.06
N ILE A 310 1.66 -15.52 6.22
CA ILE A 310 2.89 -14.77 6.50
C ILE A 310 4.11 -15.71 6.51
N GLU A 311 4.00 -16.89 7.10
CA GLU A 311 5.10 -17.87 7.25
C GLU A 311 5.66 -18.37 5.92
N LYS A 312 4.90 -18.28 4.82
CA LYS A 312 5.36 -18.66 3.47
C LYS A 312 6.39 -17.70 2.90
N HIS A 313 6.53 -16.51 3.48
CA HIS A 313 7.44 -15.47 2.99
C HIS A 313 8.74 -15.43 3.78
N LYS A 314 9.77 -14.86 3.17
CA LYS A 314 11.08 -14.70 3.83
C LYS A 314 10.94 -13.80 5.06
N LYS A 315 11.72 -14.10 6.09
CA LYS A 315 11.84 -13.28 7.30
C LYS A 315 13.17 -12.53 7.26
N LYS A 316 13.19 -11.26 7.66
CA LYS A 316 14.38 -10.43 7.77
C LYS A 316 14.52 -9.89 9.18
N THR A 317 15.54 -10.32 9.90
CA THR A 317 15.87 -9.76 11.21
C THR A 317 16.38 -8.33 11.07
N VAL A 318 15.82 -7.41 11.87
CA VAL A 318 16.16 -5.99 11.90
C VAL A 318 16.98 -5.70 13.16
N ASN A 319 18.29 -5.53 13.00
CA ASN A 319 19.22 -5.31 14.12
C ASN A 319 19.14 -3.91 14.76
N GLY A 320 18.44 -2.98 14.12
CA GLY A 320 18.29 -1.59 14.59
C GLY A 320 16.89 -1.25 15.09
N TYR A 321 16.06 -2.27 15.34
CA TYR A 321 14.73 -2.06 15.91
C TYR A 321 14.87 -1.68 17.38
N ASP A 322 14.15 -0.64 17.80
CA ASP A 322 14.13 -0.13 19.16
C ASP A 322 12.69 -0.25 19.70
N PRO A 323 12.42 -1.18 20.63
CA PRO A 323 11.08 -1.39 21.18
C PRO A 323 10.62 -0.26 22.11
N ASP A 324 11.55 0.54 22.64
CA ASP A 324 11.25 1.65 23.55
C ASP A 324 10.99 2.96 22.79
N PHE A 325 11.02 2.91 21.45
CA PHE A 325 10.76 4.06 20.61
C PHE A 325 9.32 4.59 20.79
N LYS A 326 9.18 5.88 21.08
CA LYS A 326 7.87 6.55 21.24
C LYS A 326 7.51 7.38 20.00
N PHE A 327 6.41 7.00 19.34
CA PHE A 327 5.77 7.79 18.29
C PHE A 327 4.86 8.87 18.90
N GLY A 328 4.85 10.08 18.33
CA GLY A 328 4.09 11.23 18.86
C GLY A 328 4.94 12.26 19.61
N LYS A 329 4.33 13.36 20.06
CA LYS A 329 5.04 14.40 20.81
C LYS A 329 5.53 13.79 22.13
N ALA A 330 6.82 13.93 22.41
CA ALA A 330 7.33 13.69 23.75
C ALA A 330 6.61 14.66 24.69
N ASP A 331 5.82 14.14 25.62
CA ASP A 331 5.10 14.95 26.61
C ASP A 331 6.10 15.70 27.51
N GLY A 332 6.65 16.82 27.03
CA GLY A 332 7.23 17.92 27.80
C GLY A 332 8.29 17.64 28.87
N LYS A 333 8.80 16.41 29.06
CA LYS A 333 9.78 16.06 30.09
C LYS A 333 10.61 14.82 29.70
N ASP A 334 11.45 14.97 28.68
CA ASP A 334 12.87 14.61 28.81
C ASP A 334 13.58 15.02 27.53
N THR A 335 14.19 16.20 27.52
CA THR A 335 15.12 16.62 26.45
C THR A 335 16.51 15.98 26.65
N GLY A 336 16.53 14.72 27.11
CA GLY A 336 17.70 13.86 27.14
C GLY A 336 18.08 13.40 25.73
N ASN A 337 18.57 14.33 24.93
CA ASN A 337 19.47 14.15 23.78
C ASN A 337 19.28 12.88 22.93
N SER A 338 18.17 12.78 22.17
CA SER A 338 18.02 11.77 21.11
C SER A 338 18.99 11.98 19.92
N GLN A 339 19.69 13.12 19.87
CA GLN A 339 20.79 13.34 18.92
C GLN A 339 22.08 12.59 19.29
N ASP A 340 22.30 12.20 20.54
CA ASP A 340 23.50 11.44 20.92
C ASP A 340 23.47 9.97 20.45
N ALA A 341 22.29 9.43 20.14
CA ALA A 341 22.15 8.11 19.53
C ALA A 341 22.58 8.09 18.05
N LEU A 342 22.63 9.25 17.39
CA LEU A 342 23.00 9.40 15.97
C LEU A 342 24.51 9.51 15.72
N LEU A 343 25.33 9.69 16.77
CA LEU A 343 26.78 9.86 16.66
C LEU A 343 27.60 8.66 17.17
N ARG A 344 26.96 7.53 17.49
CA ARG A 344 27.64 6.30 17.98
C ARG A 344 27.44 5.06 17.10
N LYS A 345 27.31 5.22 15.79
CA LYS A 345 27.41 4.10 14.83
C LYS A 345 28.28 4.45 13.65
#